data_AF-A0A437QA33-F1
#
_entry.id   AF-A0A437QA33-F1
#
_cell.length_a   1.000
_cell.length_b   1.000
_cell.length_c   1.000
_cell.angle_alpha   90.00
_cell.angle_beta   90.00
_cell.angle_gamma   90.00
#
_symmetry.space_group_name_H-M   'P 1'
#
loop_
_entity.id
_entity.type
_entity.pdbx_description
1 polymer ?
#
loop_
_entity_poly.entity_id
_entity_poly.type
_entity_poly.pdbx_seq_one_letter_code
_entity_poly.pdbx_strand_id
1 'polypeptide(L)'
;MSEEKFPTLTEMGIEEPSDIERYTSRIEGDVDVLKIYFHRHQGEWMAKSKKFKFKRMHKNMRVNEGRVPYIATTESSPYFLRAVAELDSLVAAERASQDHKQRLLDDIEHLEKVVSRKIEDMRRQIEEM
;
A
#
# COMPACT_ATOMS: atom_id res chain seq x y z
N MET A 1 -8.22 1.97 17.99
CA MET A 1 -9.04 1.04 17.17
C MET A 1 -8.28 0.52 15.93
N SER A 2 -6.94 0.54 15.92
CA SER A 2 -6.14 0.10 14.76
C SER A 2 -5.54 -1.31 14.93
N GLU A 3 -5.51 -1.84 16.15
CA GLU A 3 -4.91 -3.15 16.48
C GLU A 3 -5.67 -4.36 15.92
N GLU A 4 -6.98 -4.26 15.66
CA GLU A 4 -7.77 -5.42 15.23
C GLU A 4 -7.66 -5.73 13.73
N LYS A 5 -7.21 -4.78 12.89
CA LYS A 5 -7.28 -4.92 11.44
C LYS A 5 -6.03 -5.53 10.80
N PHE A 6 -4.87 -5.43 11.48
CA PHE A 6 -3.58 -5.86 10.95
C PHE A 6 -2.71 -6.55 12.02
N PRO A 7 -3.14 -7.73 12.52
CA PRO A 7 -2.48 -8.41 13.63
C PRO A 7 -1.04 -8.79 13.30
N THR A 8 -0.76 -9.25 12.08
CA THR A 8 0.59 -9.66 11.69
C THR A 8 1.54 -8.46 11.67
N LEU A 9 1.09 -7.32 11.16
CA LEU A 9 1.89 -6.09 11.16
C LEU A 9 2.16 -5.58 12.58
N THR A 10 1.18 -5.64 13.48
CA THR A 10 1.38 -5.27 14.89
C THR A 10 2.35 -6.21 15.59
N GLU A 11 2.24 -7.54 15.38
CA GLU A 11 3.19 -8.52 15.89
C GLU A 11 4.62 -8.30 15.37
N MET A 12 4.77 -7.78 14.15
CA MET A 12 6.08 -7.39 13.58
C MET A 12 6.68 -6.14 14.27
N GLY A 13 5.96 -5.50 15.19
CA GLY A 13 6.39 -4.27 15.84
C GLY A 13 6.07 -3.02 15.01
N ILE A 14 5.01 -3.05 14.20
CA ILE A 14 4.44 -1.87 13.54
C ILE A 14 3.27 -1.38 14.38
N GLU A 15 3.51 -0.32 15.16
CA GLU A 15 2.52 0.26 16.07
C GLU A 15 1.40 0.98 15.31
N GLU A 16 1.73 1.66 14.21
CA GLU A 16 0.77 2.40 13.38
C GLU A 16 0.82 1.91 11.91
N PRO A 17 0.01 0.90 11.55
CA PRO A 17 -0.06 0.42 10.18
C PRO A 17 -0.52 1.49 9.18
N SER A 18 -1.38 2.42 9.61
CA SER A 18 -1.90 3.51 8.77
C SER A 18 -0.83 4.49 8.31
N ASP A 19 0.35 4.49 8.94
CA ASP A 19 1.45 5.37 8.57
C ASP A 19 2.30 4.79 7.42
N ILE A 20 1.98 3.58 6.95
CA ILE A 20 2.72 2.91 5.87
C ILE A 20 2.36 3.54 4.52
N GLU A 21 3.35 4.13 3.86
CA GLU A 21 3.19 4.70 2.51
C GLU A 21 3.37 3.63 1.43
N ARG A 22 4.39 2.79 1.58
CA ARG A 22 4.73 1.75 0.60
C ARG A 22 5.59 0.67 1.20
N TYR A 23 5.62 -0.49 0.55
CA TYR A 23 6.55 -1.56 0.89
C TYR A 23 7.23 -2.12 -0.36
N THR A 24 8.35 -2.80 -0.14
CA THR A 24 9.08 -3.56 -1.16
C THR A 24 9.50 -4.89 -0.59
N SER A 25 9.30 -5.96 -1.33
CA SER A 25 9.81 -7.29 -1.00
C SER A 25 10.87 -7.71 -2.01
N ARG A 26 11.93 -8.37 -1.53
CA ARG A 26 13.00 -8.93 -2.35
C ARG A 26 13.45 -10.26 -1.77
N ILE A 27 13.94 -11.14 -2.63
CA ILE A 27 14.48 -12.43 -2.23
C ILE A 27 15.99 -12.32 -2.28
N GLU A 28 16.64 -12.47 -1.13
CA GLU A 28 18.10 -12.52 -0.99
C GLU A 28 18.51 -13.95 -0.61
N GLY A 29 18.72 -14.80 -1.62
CA GLY A 29 19.04 -16.21 -1.42
C GLY A 29 17.87 -16.98 -0.78
N ASP A 30 18.07 -17.45 0.45
CA ASP A 30 17.04 -18.14 1.24
C ASP A 30 16.29 -17.21 2.21
N VAL A 31 16.36 -15.89 2.00
CA VAL A 31 15.75 -14.91 2.89
C VAL A 31 14.82 -14.00 2.11
N ASP A 32 13.56 -13.93 2.55
CA ASP A 32 12.62 -12.89 2.14
C ASP A 32 12.93 -11.61 2.91
N VAL A 33 13.27 -10.56 2.18
CA VAL A 33 13.57 -9.24 2.73
C VAL A 33 12.39 -8.33 2.44
N LEU A 34 11.75 -7.84 3.50
CA LEU A 34 10.65 -6.89 3.42
C LEU A 34 11.12 -5.54 3.94
N LYS A 35 11.01 -4.50 3.12
CA LYS A 35 11.30 -3.13 3.52
C LYS A 35 10.03 -2.30 3.41
N ILE A 36 9.63 -1.71 4.53
CA ILE A 36 8.43 -0.88 4.67
C ILE A 36 8.89 0.57 4.85
N TYR A 37 8.25 1.48 4.12
CA TYR A 37 8.47 2.91 4.16
C TYR A 37 7.25 3.57 4.78
N PHE A 38 7.48 4.44 5.75
CA PHE A 38 6.45 5.19 6.45
C PHE A 38 6.37 6.61 5.92
N HIS A 39 5.20 7.23 6.07
CA HIS A 39 5.02 8.64 5.76
C HIS A 39 5.94 9.51 6.61
N ARG A 40 6.28 10.67 6.06
CA ARG A 40 7.15 11.62 6.74
C ARG A 40 6.31 12.54 7.63
N HIS A 41 6.49 12.45 8.94
CA HIS A 41 5.84 13.35 9.89
C HIS A 41 6.49 14.74 9.86
N GLN A 42 5.71 15.79 10.17
CA GLN A 42 6.20 17.16 10.19
C GLN A 42 7.37 17.30 11.18
N GLY A 43 8.54 17.68 10.67
CA GLY A 43 9.78 17.84 11.45
C GLY A 43 10.82 16.74 11.21
N GLU A 44 10.48 15.64 10.55
CA GLU A 44 11.45 14.58 10.22
C GLU A 44 12.09 14.82 8.85
N TRP A 45 13.43 14.89 8.81
CA TRP A 45 14.18 15.13 7.56
C TRP A 45 14.17 13.89 6.63
N MET A 46 14.01 12.69 7.19
CA MET A 46 14.03 11.43 6.44
C MET A 46 12.79 10.60 6.76
N ALA A 47 12.21 9.97 5.72
CA ALA A 47 11.15 8.99 5.88
C ALA A 47 11.69 7.78 6.67
N LYS A 48 10.97 7.39 7.73
CA LYS A 48 11.31 6.19 8.49
C LYS A 48 11.13 4.97 7.60
N SER A 49 12.03 3.99 7.73
CA SER A 49 11.85 2.69 7.09
C SER A 49 12.23 1.57 8.04
N LYS A 50 11.46 0.48 8.02
CA LYS A 50 11.75 -0.74 8.77
C LYS A 50 12.09 -1.86 7.79
N LYS A 51 13.16 -2.61 8.08
CA LYS A 51 13.62 -3.75 7.28
C LYS A 51 13.44 -5.02 8.10
N PHE A 52 12.71 -5.98 7.54
CA PHE A 52 12.46 -7.30 8.10
C PHE A 52 13.09 -8.36 7.20
N LYS A 53 13.57 -9.44 7.83
CA LYS A 53 14.19 -10.58 7.15
C LYS A 53 13.49 -11.84 7.63
N PHE A 54 12.96 -12.61 6.70
CA PHE A 54 12.26 -13.86 6.98
C PHE A 54 13.04 -15.00 6.33
N LYS A 55 13.51 -15.93 7.15
CA LYS A 55 14.17 -17.13 6.62
C LYS A 55 13.13 -18.01 5.95
N ARG A 56 13.44 -18.49 4.75
CA ARG A 56 12.56 -19.38 4.02
C ARG A 56 12.72 -20.83 4.50
N MET A 57 11.69 -21.64 4.28
CA MET A 57 11.72 -23.05 4.66
C MET A 57 12.12 -23.87 3.44
N HIS A 58 13.19 -24.65 3.56
CA HIS A 58 13.62 -25.57 2.51
C HIS A 58 12.77 -26.83 2.59
N LYS A 59 12.01 -27.12 1.54
CA LYS A 59 11.21 -28.35 1.45
C LYS A 59 11.78 -29.25 0.35
N ASN A 60 12.34 -30.37 0.76
CA ASN A 60 12.85 -31.38 -0.16
C ASN A 60 11.70 -32.27 -0.63
N MET A 61 10.97 -31.88 -1.68
CA MET A 61 9.99 -32.77 -2.31
C MET A 61 10.69 -33.79 -3.23
N ARG A 62 10.41 -35.07 -3.01
CA ARG A 62 10.75 -36.14 -3.96
C ARG A 62 9.70 -36.15 -5.06
N VAL A 63 10.07 -35.79 -6.28
CA VAL A 63 9.21 -35.95 -7.46
C VAL A 63 9.39 -37.38 -7.97
N ASN A 64 8.40 -38.23 -7.75
CA ASN A 64 8.31 -39.55 -8.37
C ASN A 64 7.76 -39.36 -9.78
N GLU A 65 8.61 -39.04 -10.75
CA GLU A 65 8.50 -39.41 -12.17
C GLU A 65 9.65 -38.74 -12.96
N GLY A 66 10.65 -39.55 -13.37
CA GLY A 66 11.59 -39.18 -14.44
C GLY A 66 12.78 -38.28 -14.09
N ARG A 67 13.93 -38.91 -13.82
CA ARG A 67 15.32 -38.42 -14.07
C ARG A 67 15.72 -36.99 -13.67
N VAL A 68 15.14 -36.37 -12.64
CA VAL A 68 15.71 -35.17 -12.00
C VAL A 68 15.73 -35.35 -10.47
N PRO A 69 16.91 -35.50 -9.85
CA PRO A 69 17.00 -35.70 -8.41
C PRO A 69 16.85 -34.35 -7.70
N TYR A 70 15.67 -34.13 -7.10
CA TYR A 70 15.34 -32.99 -6.23
C TYR A 70 15.25 -31.61 -6.91
N ILE A 71 14.05 -31.01 -6.88
CA ILE A 71 13.87 -29.56 -7.02
C ILE A 71 13.91 -29.01 -5.60
N ALA A 72 14.90 -28.17 -5.28
CA ALA A 72 14.93 -27.41 -4.03
C ALA A 72 13.87 -26.30 -4.14
N THR A 73 12.63 -26.61 -3.75
CA THR A 73 11.58 -25.59 -3.67
C THR A 73 11.70 -24.92 -2.31
N THR A 74 12.08 -23.65 -2.34
CA THR A 74 12.11 -22.81 -1.15
C THR A 74 10.74 -22.15 -0.98
N GLU A 75 10.02 -22.49 0.09
CA GLU A 75 8.72 -21.90 0.41
C GLU A 75 8.91 -20.66 1.31
N SER A 76 8.27 -19.55 0.96
CA SER A 76 8.23 -18.35 1.80
C SER A 76 7.56 -18.65 3.15
N SER A 77 8.03 -17.97 4.20
CA SER A 77 7.44 -18.13 5.53
C SER A 77 5.94 -17.79 5.48
N PRO A 78 5.04 -18.63 6.04
CA PRO A 78 3.62 -18.30 6.14
C PRO A 78 3.36 -16.96 6.83
N TYR A 79 4.24 -16.58 7.75
CA TYR A 79 4.19 -15.29 8.45
C TYR A 79 4.49 -14.11 7.51
N PHE A 80 5.48 -14.25 6.63
CA PHE A 80 5.79 -13.25 5.60
C PHE A 80 4.63 -13.06 4.61
N LEU A 81 4.00 -14.16 4.19
CA LEU A 81 2.85 -14.10 3.28
C LEU A 81 1.66 -13.36 3.89
N ARG A 82 1.38 -13.60 5.19
CA ARG A 82 0.33 -12.87 5.92
C ARG A 82 0.65 -11.38 6.02
N ALA A 83 1.90 -11.04 6.36
CA ALA A 83 2.33 -9.65 6.44
C ALA A 83 2.18 -8.92 5.08
N VAL A 84 2.57 -9.56 3.97
CA VAL A 84 2.40 -8.99 2.63
C VAL A 84 0.93 -8.81 2.27
N ALA A 85 0.06 -9.79 2.58
CA ALA A 85 -1.37 -9.67 2.33
C ALA A 85 -2.03 -8.52 3.11
N GLU A 86 -1.64 -8.33 4.38
CA GLU A 86 -2.08 -7.20 5.20
C GLU A 86 -1.59 -5.86 4.62
N LEU A 87 -0.33 -5.78 4.17
CA LEU A 87 0.22 -4.59 3.52
C LEU A 87 -0.48 -4.25 2.21
N ASP A 88 -0.77 -5.26 1.39
CA ASP A 88 -1.51 -5.07 0.14
C ASP A 88 -2.91 -4.51 0.39
N SER A 89 -3.62 -5.05 1.37
CA SER A 89 -4.94 -4.54 1.75
C SER A 89 -4.86 -3.09 2.24
N LEU A 90 -3.79 -2.71 2.94
CA LEU A 90 -3.61 -1.37 3.48
C LEU A 90 -3.30 -0.36 2.37
N VAL A 91 -2.31 -0.66 1.53
CA VAL A 91 -1.92 0.20 0.40
C VAL A 91 -3.07 0.34 -0.61
N ALA A 92 -3.84 -0.72 -0.86
CA ALA A 92 -5.00 -0.65 -1.73
C ALA A 92 -6.11 0.25 -1.17
N ALA A 93 -6.38 0.17 0.14
CA ALA A 93 -7.37 1.02 0.79
C ALA A 93 -6.95 2.49 0.77
N GLU A 94 -5.67 2.77 1.01
CA GLU A 94 -5.14 4.14 0.96
C GLU A 94 -5.24 4.74 -0.45
N ARG A 95 -4.84 4.00 -1.49
CA ARG A 95 -4.99 4.44 -2.88
C ARG A 95 -6.45 4.72 -3.24
N ALA A 96 -7.37 3.85 -2.86
CA ALA A 96 -8.80 4.06 -3.11
C ALA A 96 -9.31 5.35 -2.44
N SER A 97 -8.85 5.64 -1.21
CA SER A 97 -9.19 6.88 -0.51
C SER A 97 -8.58 8.11 -1.17
N GLN A 98 -7.33 8.03 -1.65
CA GLN A 98 -6.66 9.11 -2.38
C GLN A 98 -7.37 9.41 -3.70
N ASP A 99 -7.72 8.38 -4.47
CA ASP A 99 -8.47 8.51 -5.73
C ASP A 99 -9.85 9.13 -5.49
N HIS A 100 -10.55 8.73 -4.42
CA HIS A 100 -11.84 9.31 -4.07
C HIS A 100 -11.72 10.80 -3.73
N LYS A 101 -10.72 11.17 -2.92
CA LYS A 101 -10.42 12.56 -2.58
C LYS A 101 -10.12 13.39 -3.84
N GLN A 102 -9.31 12.85 -4.76
CA GLN A 102 -8.97 13.54 -6.01
C GLN A 102 -10.22 13.80 -6.86
N ARG A 103 -11.10 12.81 -7.00
CA ARG A 103 -12.38 12.98 -7.72
C ARG A 103 -13.23 14.08 -7.12
N LEU A 104 -13.36 14.15 -5.79
CA LEU A 104 -14.13 15.20 -5.14
C LEU A 104 -13.53 16.59 -5.37
N LEU A 105 -12.20 16.71 -5.41
CA LEU A 105 -11.53 17.97 -5.73
C LEU A 105 -11.79 18.40 -7.17
N ASP A 106 -11.67 17.47 -8.12
CA ASP A 106 -11.96 17.72 -9.53
C ASP A 106 -13.44 18.13 -9.73
N ASP A 107 -14.36 17.47 -9.01
CA ASP A 107 -15.79 17.81 -9.02
C ASP A 107 -16.05 19.23 -8.48
N ILE A 108 -15.37 19.63 -7.40
CA ILE A 108 -15.46 20.99 -6.84
C ILE A 108 -14.97 22.01 -7.86
N GLU A 109 -13.78 21.82 -8.43
CA GLU A 109 -13.21 22.74 -9.44
C GLU A 109 -14.15 22.87 -10.66
N HIS A 110 -14.72 21.74 -11.09
CA HIS A 110 -15.68 21.73 -12.18
C HIS A 110 -16.94 22.54 -11.83
N LEU A 111 -17.52 22.32 -10.64
CA LEU A 111 -18.69 23.05 -10.17
C LEU A 111 -18.42 24.56 -10.06
N GLU A 112 -17.28 24.96 -9.52
CA GLU A 112 -16.88 26.37 -9.44
C GLU A 112 -16.85 27.02 -10.82
N LYS A 113 -16.31 26.32 -11.82
CA LYS A 113 -16.26 26.81 -13.21
C LYS A 113 -17.65 26.94 -13.83
N VAL A 114 -18.53 25.96 -13.60
CA VAL A 114 -19.91 25.99 -14.10
C VAL A 114 -20.69 27.13 -13.46
N VAL A 115 -20.57 27.31 -12.14
CA VAL A 115 -21.24 28.39 -11.41
C VAL A 115 -20.73 29.75 -11.86
N SER A 116 -19.41 29.91 -12.01
CA SER A 116 -18.81 31.17 -12.48
C SER A 116 -19.33 31.57 -13.86
N ARG A 117 -19.36 30.63 -14.81
CA ARG A 117 -19.94 30.86 -16.15
C ARG A 117 -21.42 31.25 -16.08
N LYS A 118 -22.19 30.54 -15.25
CA LYS A 118 -23.62 30.83 -15.08
C LYS A 118 -23.85 32.23 -14.50
N ILE A 119 -23.00 32.66 -13.57
CA ILE A 119 -23.03 34.01 -13.00
C ILE A 119 -22.71 35.05 -14.08
N GLU A 120 -21.70 34.81 -14.91
CA GLU A 120 -21.36 35.70 -16.04
C GLU A 120 -22.52 35.82 -17.03
N ASP A 121 -23.12 34.70 -17.43
CA ASP A 121 -24.29 34.70 -18.32
C ASP A 121 -25.47 35.47 -17.73
N MET A 122 -25.76 35.28 -16.43
CA MET A 122 -26.84 36.01 -15.74
C MET A 122 -26.54 37.52 -15.65
N ARG A 123 -25.28 37.91 -15.41
CA ARG A 123 -24.88 39.32 -15.40
C ARG A 123 -25.08 39.95 -16.78
N ARG A 124 -24.68 39.25 -17.83
CA ARG A 124 -24.85 39.72 -19.20
C ARG A 124 -26.32 39.89 -19.58
N GLN A 125 -27.18 38.93 -19.19
CA GLN A 125 -28.62 39.05 -19.40
C GLN A 125 -29.22 40.27 -18.71
N ILE A 126 -28.72 40.65 -17.52
CA ILE A 126 -29.16 41.86 -16.82
C ILE A 126 -28.69 43.12 -17.55
N GLU A 127 -27.49 43.15 -18.12
CA GLU A 127 -26.99 44.29 -18.90
C GLU A 127 -27.72 44.49 -20.24
N GLU A 128 -28.29 43.41 -20.81
CA GLU A 128 -29.06 43.45 -22.05
C GLU A 128 -30.55 43.80 -21.84
N MET A 129 -31.01 43.94 -20.59
CA MET A 129 -32.37 44.39 -20.22
C MET A 129 -32.44 45.91 -20.00
#